data_AF-A0A1K1PH38-F1
#
_entry.id   AF-A0A1K1PH38-F1
#
_cell.length_a   1.000
_cell.length_b   1.000
_cell.length_c   1.000
_cell.angle_alpha   90.00
_cell.angle_beta   90.00
_cell.angle_gamma   90.00
#
_symmetry.space_group_name_H-M   'P 1'
#
loop_
_entity.id
_entity.type
_entity.pdbx_description
1 polymer ?
#
loop_
_entity_poly.entity_id
_entity_poly.type
_entity_poly.pdbx_seq_one_letter_code
_entity_poly.pdbx_strand_id
1 'polypeptide(L)'
;MELKPKLQDYTETEFQAFVGTIWNVDMGKEEHDRLINHFDRIVGHPKGADLLFYPEDTGYTNAPETIVHFVKQWHFKKNVIPFKGGVLPAPAKPAPRLSMAQHATARAQRELANAQQLALDITAAEQAVEKAFTQLELVTRQRQNQHDAEQTLDALEQGMRRLEQAQHEVVRAVRTFERHKMSVEFALSGAQHNLTYNKADQALWQANARQAAANHGRYLARLSSIAQRHAVLHAAAEAVLEHSAAQLMRLREHDSSPVLFRMSAVNDMRHPNLLLGAAPPLRTSQRVDLQKSIRSAVAEFNWLMTHSEQGHTGQYAEILSFDLVSRTKEVRFGLCVALAELSAIEQDWQTLAAQQGEVALPLRMSTATVATKPGSHFRGLKEIRELFQIYITPAIGALPSKVRVRQAVWHEAGRVFRFTADGSQPRVIEWTRADSLEAPVESEQNRLDSAGFIHSSPVPTLESFNSIEEVRFDDYVVVFPLGSGLEPVYVVFNGTAPYT
;
A
#
# COMPACT_ATOMS: atom_id res chain seq x y z
N MET A 1 25.98 10.07 -39.05
CA MET A 1 24.83 10.22 -39.96
C MET A 1 24.85 11.62 -40.56
N GLU A 2 24.55 11.81 -41.84
CA GLU A 2 24.43 13.16 -42.43
C GLU A 2 23.06 13.78 -42.13
N LEU A 3 23.05 14.99 -41.55
CA LEU A 3 21.82 15.73 -41.25
C LEU A 3 21.40 16.56 -42.47
N LYS A 4 20.18 16.33 -42.97
CA LYS A 4 19.60 17.06 -44.10
C LYS A 4 18.79 18.26 -43.61
N PRO A 5 18.81 19.40 -44.33
CA PRO A 5 18.28 20.67 -43.82
C PRO A 5 16.76 20.75 -43.78
N LYS A 6 16.03 19.89 -44.51
CA LYS A 6 14.57 19.85 -44.52
C LYS A 6 14.05 18.43 -44.38
N LEU A 7 12.86 18.29 -43.80
CA LEU A 7 12.16 17.00 -43.70
C LEU A 7 11.95 16.35 -45.07
N GLN A 8 11.64 17.16 -46.09
CA GLN A 8 11.39 16.70 -47.46
C GLN A 8 12.63 16.15 -48.18
N ASP A 9 13.82 16.34 -47.61
CA ASP A 9 15.07 15.78 -48.16
C ASP A 9 15.32 14.34 -47.66
N TYR A 10 14.63 13.93 -46.58
CA TYR A 10 14.69 12.58 -46.03
C TYR A 10 13.67 11.67 -46.72
N THR A 11 14.08 10.44 -47.06
CA THR A 11 13.13 9.33 -47.25
C THR A 11 12.58 8.91 -45.89
N GLU A 12 11.45 8.21 -45.88
CA GLU A 12 10.82 7.74 -44.64
C GLU A 12 11.76 6.85 -43.81
N THR A 13 12.48 5.94 -44.46
CA THR A 13 13.46 5.05 -43.81
C THR A 13 14.66 5.82 -43.26
N GLU A 14 15.15 6.84 -43.97
CA GLU A 14 16.23 7.70 -43.46
C GLU A 14 15.79 8.49 -42.22
N PHE A 15 14.55 9.01 -42.22
CA PHE A 15 14.02 9.74 -41.08
C PHE A 15 13.73 8.82 -39.88
N GLN A 16 13.26 7.60 -40.12
CA GLN A 16 13.08 6.59 -39.08
C GLN A 16 14.42 6.20 -38.43
N ALA A 17 15.47 6.01 -39.23
CA ALA A 17 16.82 5.75 -38.73
C ALA A 17 17.37 6.95 -37.91
N PHE A 18 17.07 8.18 -38.33
CA PHE A 18 17.38 9.39 -37.56
C PHE A 18 16.70 9.39 -36.19
N VAL A 19 15.40 9.11 -36.11
CA VAL A 19 14.65 9.04 -34.83
C VAL A 19 15.18 7.91 -33.95
N GLY A 20 15.45 6.72 -34.53
CA GLY A 20 16.06 5.61 -33.80
C GLY A 20 17.42 5.97 -33.20
N THR A 21 18.23 6.74 -33.93
CA THR A 21 19.53 7.22 -33.44
C THR A 21 19.39 8.15 -32.22
N ILE A 22 18.34 8.99 -32.17
CA ILE A 22 18.05 9.84 -31.00
C ILE A 22 17.67 8.99 -29.78
N TRP A 23 16.92 7.91 -29.98
CA TRP A 23 16.41 7.08 -28.87
C TRP A 23 17.38 6.02 -28.36
N ASN A 24 18.39 5.63 -29.13
CA ASN A 24 19.40 4.68 -28.67
C ASN A 24 20.38 5.30 -27.63
N VAL A 25 20.53 6.63 -27.61
CA VAL A 25 21.38 7.39 -26.65
C VAL A 25 22.82 6.87 -26.55
N ASP A 26 23.38 6.33 -27.64
CA ASP A 26 24.76 5.79 -27.69
C ASP A 26 25.84 6.88 -27.85
N MET A 27 25.52 8.15 -27.58
CA MET A 27 26.40 9.31 -27.84
C MET A 27 26.43 10.30 -26.67
N GLY A 28 27.43 11.18 -26.68
CA GLY A 28 27.57 12.24 -25.67
C GLY A 28 26.42 13.24 -25.69
N LYS A 29 26.13 13.85 -24.53
CA LYS A 29 25.00 14.77 -24.33
C LYS A 29 24.93 15.91 -25.36
N GLU A 30 26.06 16.55 -25.68
CA GLU A 30 26.09 17.66 -26.64
C GLU A 30 25.68 17.22 -28.05
N GLU A 31 26.06 16.02 -28.45
CA GLU A 31 25.68 15.44 -29.74
C GLU A 31 24.21 15.03 -29.74
N HIS A 32 23.73 14.44 -28.64
CA HIS A 32 22.33 14.09 -28.44
C HIS A 32 21.41 15.32 -28.52
N ASP A 33 21.76 16.39 -27.79
CA ASP A 33 21.05 17.67 -27.81
C ASP A 33 21.04 18.29 -29.22
N ARG A 34 22.15 18.15 -29.98
CA ARG A 34 22.21 18.61 -31.38
C ARG A 34 21.24 17.86 -32.28
N LEU A 35 21.05 16.55 -32.09
CA LEU A 35 20.10 15.76 -32.87
C LEU A 35 18.64 16.11 -32.51
N ILE A 36 18.34 16.30 -31.23
CA ILE A 36 17.00 16.73 -30.78
C ILE A 36 16.65 18.11 -31.37
N ASN A 37 17.57 19.06 -31.30
CA ASN A 37 17.38 20.40 -31.87
C ASN A 37 17.21 20.36 -33.40
N HIS A 38 17.93 19.46 -34.07
CA HIS A 38 17.76 19.26 -35.51
C HIS A 38 16.37 18.69 -35.84
N PHE A 39 15.88 17.72 -35.06
CA PHE A 39 14.54 17.17 -35.20
C PHE A 39 13.47 18.27 -35.05
N ASP A 40 13.56 19.07 -33.99
CA ASP A 40 12.65 20.18 -33.71
C ASP A 40 12.54 21.15 -34.89
N ARG A 41 13.69 21.50 -35.47
CA ARG A 41 13.78 22.44 -36.58
C ARG A 41 13.15 21.93 -37.87
N ILE A 42 13.30 20.64 -38.20
CA ILE A 42 12.88 20.11 -39.50
C ILE A 42 11.46 19.57 -39.50
N VAL A 43 10.93 19.11 -38.36
CA VAL A 43 9.67 18.36 -38.29
C VAL A 43 8.44 19.22 -38.60
N GLY A 44 8.51 20.54 -38.41
CA GLY A 44 7.41 21.48 -38.75
C GLY A 44 6.12 21.32 -37.93
N HIS A 45 6.05 20.32 -37.05
CA HIS A 45 4.93 20.07 -36.15
C HIS A 45 4.95 21.08 -34.98
N PRO A 46 3.81 21.61 -34.51
CA PRO A 46 3.77 22.63 -33.44
C PRO A 46 4.33 22.15 -32.10
N LYS A 47 4.32 20.83 -31.87
CA LYS A 47 4.94 20.20 -30.70
C LYS A 47 6.44 19.96 -30.83
N GLY A 48 7.01 20.10 -32.03
CA GLY A 48 8.45 20.01 -32.21
C GLY A 48 9.07 18.74 -31.61
N ALA A 49 10.15 18.92 -30.84
CA ALA A 49 10.83 17.87 -30.09
C ALA A 49 9.97 17.14 -29.05
N ASP A 50 8.88 17.73 -28.54
CA ASP A 50 7.99 17.05 -27.58
C ASP A 50 7.36 15.79 -28.18
N LEU A 51 7.26 15.70 -29.51
CA LEU A 51 6.82 14.48 -30.18
C LEU A 51 7.70 13.27 -29.85
N LEU A 52 9.00 13.47 -29.60
CA LEU A 52 9.94 12.39 -29.28
C LEU A 52 9.69 11.78 -27.90
N PHE A 53 9.01 12.50 -27.01
CA PHE A 53 8.84 12.12 -25.60
C PHE A 53 7.37 11.94 -25.20
N TYR A 54 6.44 12.64 -25.86
CA TYR A 54 5.02 12.74 -25.49
C TYR A 54 4.08 12.66 -26.72
N PRO A 55 4.02 11.53 -27.44
CA PRO A 55 3.07 11.34 -28.53
C PRO A 55 1.60 11.37 -28.06
N GLU A 56 0.69 11.85 -28.91
CA GLU A 56 -0.74 12.06 -28.56
C GLU A 56 -1.56 10.78 -28.39
N ASP A 57 -1.07 9.64 -28.87
CA ASP A 57 -1.75 8.34 -28.77
C ASP A 57 -0.93 7.38 -27.90
N THR A 58 -1.50 6.97 -26.76
CA THR A 58 -0.86 6.08 -25.78
C THR A 58 -1.03 4.59 -26.13
N GLY A 59 -1.67 4.28 -27.27
CA GLY A 59 -1.93 2.91 -27.72
C GLY A 59 -0.85 2.28 -28.62
N TYR A 60 0.13 3.07 -29.09
CA TYR A 60 1.22 2.58 -29.96
C TYR A 60 2.55 2.56 -29.20
N THR A 61 3.25 1.44 -29.30
CA THR A 61 4.57 1.16 -28.72
C THR A 61 5.56 2.30 -28.98
N ASN A 62 6.42 2.60 -28.00
CA ASN A 62 7.56 3.54 -28.11
C ASN A 62 8.58 3.06 -29.16
N ALA A 63 8.22 3.17 -30.43
CA ALA A 63 8.99 2.73 -31.58
C ALA A 63 9.21 3.91 -32.56
N PRO A 64 10.39 4.10 -33.18
CA PRO A 64 10.67 5.21 -34.10
C PRO A 64 9.62 5.37 -35.21
N GLU A 65 9.02 4.25 -35.62
CA GLU A 65 7.92 4.14 -36.58
C GLU A 65 6.68 4.94 -36.14
N THR A 66 6.41 4.99 -34.83
CA THR A 66 5.29 5.72 -34.24
C THR A 66 5.46 7.23 -34.44
N ILE A 67 6.69 7.75 -34.28
CA ILE A 67 6.99 9.17 -34.52
C ILE A 67 6.87 9.50 -36.00
N VAL A 68 7.42 8.65 -36.87
CA VAL A 68 7.29 8.76 -38.32
C VAL A 68 5.81 8.80 -38.72
N HIS A 69 4.97 7.97 -38.10
CA HIS A 69 3.53 7.94 -38.33
C HIS A 69 2.85 9.27 -37.97
N PHE A 70 3.11 9.84 -36.78
CA PHE A 70 2.50 11.11 -36.37
C PHE A 70 2.92 12.27 -37.26
N VAL A 71 4.21 12.34 -37.60
CA VAL A 71 4.74 13.36 -38.52
C VAL A 71 4.06 13.22 -39.88
N LYS A 72 3.88 11.99 -40.40
CA LYS A 72 3.15 11.74 -41.64
C LYS A 72 1.70 12.17 -41.56
N GLN A 73 0.99 11.73 -40.52
CA GLN A 73 -0.43 12.01 -40.35
C GLN A 73 -0.70 13.51 -40.27
N TRP A 74 0.14 14.27 -39.57
CA TRP A 74 -0.01 15.72 -39.45
C TRP A 74 0.22 16.44 -40.78
N HIS A 75 1.25 16.06 -41.55
CA HIS A 75 1.50 16.64 -42.88
C HIS A 75 0.41 16.28 -43.89
N PHE A 76 -0.11 15.04 -43.85
CA PHE A 76 -1.22 14.63 -44.69
C PHE A 76 -2.52 15.38 -44.38
N LYS A 77 -2.81 15.67 -43.11
CA LYS A 77 -3.94 16.57 -42.73
C LYS A 77 -3.81 17.96 -43.36
N LYS A 78 -2.60 18.40 -43.69
CA LYS A 78 -2.30 19.68 -44.35
C LYS A 78 -2.09 19.56 -45.87
N ASN A 79 -2.33 18.38 -46.45
CA ASN A 79 -2.09 18.08 -47.87
C ASN A 79 -0.61 18.30 -48.31
N VAL A 80 0.35 18.05 -47.43
CA VAL A 80 1.78 18.16 -47.70
C VAL A 80 2.42 16.77 -47.68
N ILE A 81 3.33 16.50 -48.62
CA ILE A 81 4.16 15.30 -48.61
C ILE A 81 5.33 15.53 -47.64
N PRO A 82 5.45 14.77 -46.54
CA PRO A 82 6.46 14.99 -45.51
C PRO A 82 7.87 14.55 -45.95
N PHE A 83 7.97 13.46 -46.73
CA PHE A 83 9.24 12.80 -47.05
C PHE A 83 9.49 12.71 -48.55
N LYS A 84 10.77 12.67 -48.92
CA LYS A 84 11.25 12.50 -50.29
C LYS A 84 10.67 11.22 -50.92
N GLY A 85 10.03 11.37 -52.08
CA GLY A 85 9.42 10.25 -52.82
C GLY A 85 8.11 9.73 -52.23
N GLY A 86 7.54 10.39 -51.21
CA GLY A 86 6.24 10.04 -50.68
C GLY A 86 5.09 10.40 -51.64
N VAL A 87 3.97 9.70 -51.50
CA VAL A 87 2.72 9.97 -52.23
C VAL A 87 1.67 10.40 -51.21
N LEU A 88 0.88 11.42 -51.52
CA LEU A 88 -0.28 11.76 -50.67
C LEU A 88 -1.24 10.57 -50.66
N PRO A 89 -1.70 10.10 -49.48
CA PRO A 89 -2.74 9.08 -49.45
C PRO A 89 -3.97 9.63 -50.18
N ALA A 90 -4.60 8.80 -51.00
CA ALA A 90 -5.87 9.14 -51.62
C ALA A 90 -6.84 9.64 -50.54
N PRO A 91 -7.64 10.70 -50.78
CA PRO A 91 -8.56 11.20 -49.78
C PRO A 91 -9.40 10.06 -49.25
N ALA A 92 -9.32 9.80 -47.94
CA ALA A 92 -10.14 8.79 -47.30
C ALA A 92 -11.59 9.09 -47.66
N LYS A 93 -12.29 8.12 -48.28
CA LYS A 93 -13.73 8.26 -48.54
C LYS A 93 -14.37 8.68 -47.22
N PRO A 94 -15.07 9.83 -47.14
CA PRO A 94 -15.68 10.25 -45.89
C PRO A 94 -16.57 9.12 -45.42
N ALA A 95 -16.40 8.69 -44.17
CA ALA A 95 -17.34 7.77 -43.55
C ALA A 95 -18.75 8.35 -43.77
N PRO A 96 -19.75 7.53 -44.12
CA PRO A 96 -21.10 8.02 -44.36
C PRO A 96 -21.55 8.87 -43.17
N ARG A 97 -21.90 10.13 -43.44
CA ARG A 97 -22.41 11.04 -42.39
C ARG A 97 -23.72 10.46 -41.89
N LEU A 98 -23.70 9.88 -40.69
CA LEU A 98 -24.90 9.40 -40.04
C LEU A 98 -25.80 10.61 -39.77
N SER A 99 -27.10 10.44 -40.01
CA SER A 99 -28.07 11.44 -39.57
C SER A 99 -28.09 11.49 -38.04
N MET A 100 -28.61 12.59 -37.47
CA MET A 100 -28.84 12.69 -36.03
C MET A 100 -29.67 11.52 -35.49
N ALA A 101 -30.63 11.03 -36.28
CA ALA A 101 -31.42 9.85 -35.92
C ALA A 101 -30.56 8.59 -35.86
N GLN A 102 -29.71 8.35 -36.87
CA GLN A 102 -28.81 7.19 -36.89
C GLN A 102 -27.76 7.23 -35.77
N HIS A 103 -27.27 8.43 -35.40
CA HIS A 103 -26.42 8.60 -34.22
C HIS A 103 -27.15 8.27 -32.92
N ALA A 104 -28.40 8.71 -32.77
CA ALA A 104 -29.23 8.38 -31.62
C ALA A 104 -29.50 6.86 -31.54
N THR A 105 -29.78 6.19 -32.66
CA THR A 105 -29.96 4.74 -32.75
C THR A 105 -28.70 3.98 -32.32
N ALA A 106 -27.53 4.34 -32.89
CA ALA A 106 -26.27 3.67 -32.56
C ALA A 106 -25.89 3.87 -31.08
N ARG A 107 -26.19 5.05 -30.54
CA ARG A 107 -26.04 5.32 -29.10
C ARG A 107 -26.98 4.45 -28.27
N ALA A 108 -28.26 4.35 -28.63
CA ALA A 108 -29.24 3.53 -27.94
C ALA A 108 -28.81 2.05 -27.89
N GLN A 109 -28.29 1.52 -29.00
CA GLN A 109 -27.77 0.16 -29.07
C GLN A 109 -26.59 -0.06 -28.13
N ARG A 110 -25.63 0.88 -28.10
CA ARG A 110 -24.47 0.81 -27.21
C ARG A 110 -24.88 0.88 -25.74
N GLU A 111 -25.77 1.80 -25.38
CA GLU A 111 -26.25 1.93 -24.01
C GLU A 111 -27.04 0.69 -23.56
N LEU A 112 -27.88 0.12 -24.45
CA LEU A 112 -28.56 -1.14 -24.17
C LEU A 112 -27.56 -2.29 -23.96
N ALA A 113 -26.53 -2.40 -24.80
CA ALA A 113 -25.49 -3.42 -24.65
C ALA A 113 -24.72 -3.23 -23.32
N ASN A 114 -24.39 -2.00 -22.95
CA ASN A 114 -23.77 -1.70 -21.66
C ASN A 114 -24.67 -2.07 -20.48
N ALA A 115 -25.98 -1.81 -20.59
CA ALA A 115 -26.96 -2.21 -19.57
C ALA A 115 -27.08 -3.74 -19.45
N GLN A 116 -27.00 -4.47 -20.57
CA GLN A 116 -26.96 -5.93 -20.55
C GLN A 116 -25.67 -6.47 -19.93
N GLN A 117 -24.52 -5.89 -20.27
CA GLN A 117 -23.24 -6.26 -19.67
C GLN A 117 -23.24 -6.00 -18.15
N LEU A 118 -23.75 -4.84 -17.71
CA LEU A 118 -23.88 -4.53 -16.30
C LEU A 118 -24.74 -5.57 -15.55
N ALA A 119 -25.76 -6.14 -16.19
CA ALA A 119 -26.57 -7.21 -15.62
C ALA A 119 -25.77 -8.50 -15.39
N LEU A 120 -24.87 -8.83 -16.33
CA LEU A 120 -23.94 -9.96 -16.21
C LEU A 120 -22.92 -9.72 -15.09
N ASP A 121 -22.35 -8.51 -15.02
CA ASP A 121 -21.38 -8.13 -14.00
C ASP A 121 -21.98 -8.21 -12.58
N ILE A 122 -23.20 -7.68 -12.41
CA ILE A 122 -23.97 -7.80 -11.16
C ILE A 122 -24.18 -9.28 -10.81
N THR A 123 -24.58 -10.11 -11.78
CA THR A 123 -24.82 -11.54 -11.57
C THR A 123 -23.54 -12.27 -11.14
N ALA A 124 -22.40 -11.96 -11.77
CA ALA A 124 -21.11 -12.54 -11.40
C ALA A 124 -20.67 -12.11 -9.99
N ALA A 125 -20.87 -10.84 -9.64
CA ALA A 125 -20.60 -10.33 -8.30
C ALA A 125 -21.50 -10.99 -7.23
N GLU A 126 -22.79 -11.21 -7.51
CA GLU A 126 -23.70 -11.96 -6.64
C GLU A 126 -23.19 -13.39 -6.40
N GLN A 127 -22.80 -14.11 -7.46
CA GLN A 127 -22.29 -15.48 -7.35
C GLN A 127 -20.99 -15.54 -6.52
N ALA A 128 -20.11 -14.55 -6.67
CA ALA A 128 -18.89 -14.45 -5.87
C ALA A 128 -19.20 -14.24 -4.38
N VAL A 129 -20.19 -13.39 -4.06
CA VAL A 129 -20.65 -13.18 -2.68
C VAL A 129 -21.23 -14.46 -2.09
N GLU A 130 -22.11 -15.14 -2.82
CA GLU A 130 -22.72 -16.40 -2.37
C GLU A 130 -21.68 -17.49 -2.11
N LYS A 131 -20.69 -17.64 -3.01
CA LYS A 131 -19.57 -18.56 -2.81
C LYS A 131 -18.79 -18.23 -1.53
N ALA A 132 -18.49 -16.96 -1.29
CA ALA A 132 -17.77 -16.53 -0.10
C ALA A 132 -18.58 -16.77 1.18
N PHE A 133 -19.89 -16.51 1.16
CA PHE A 133 -20.80 -16.82 2.27
C PHE A 133 -20.86 -18.31 2.59
N THR A 134 -21.01 -19.18 1.59
CA THR A 134 -20.99 -20.63 1.79
C THR A 134 -19.68 -21.09 2.40
N GLN A 135 -18.55 -20.54 1.96
CA GLN A 135 -17.23 -20.87 2.50
C GLN A 135 -17.09 -20.42 3.97
N LEU A 136 -17.51 -19.19 4.30
CA LEU A 136 -17.47 -18.68 5.67
C LEU A 136 -18.33 -19.52 6.60
N GLU A 137 -19.55 -19.88 6.17
CA GLU A 137 -20.45 -20.72 6.96
C GLU A 137 -19.86 -22.11 7.21
N LEU A 138 -19.27 -22.74 6.18
CA LEU A 138 -18.62 -24.04 6.29
C LEU A 138 -17.46 -24.01 7.30
N VAL A 139 -16.53 -23.06 7.15
CA VAL A 139 -15.34 -22.95 8.01
C VAL A 139 -15.72 -22.59 9.45
N THR A 140 -16.73 -21.75 9.63
CA THR A 140 -17.27 -21.41 10.97
C THR A 140 -17.78 -22.66 11.68
N ARG A 141 -18.61 -23.48 11.00
CA ARG A 141 -19.14 -24.73 11.57
C ARG A 141 -18.04 -25.75 11.85
N GLN A 142 -17.07 -25.90 10.95
CA GLN A 142 -15.94 -26.80 11.13
C GLN A 142 -15.15 -26.46 12.39
N ARG A 143 -14.77 -25.18 12.55
CA ARG A 143 -14.03 -24.73 13.75
C ARG A 143 -14.86 -24.88 15.02
N GLN A 144 -16.16 -24.56 14.96
CA GLN A 144 -17.06 -24.75 16.09
C GLN A 144 -17.15 -26.22 16.53
N ASN A 145 -17.15 -27.17 15.59
CA ASN A 145 -17.18 -28.60 15.89
C ASN A 145 -15.82 -29.15 16.38
N GLN A 146 -14.71 -28.55 15.94
CA GLN A 146 -13.35 -28.91 16.34
C GLN A 146 -12.91 -28.23 17.65
N HIS A 147 -13.83 -27.52 18.30
CA HIS A 147 -13.52 -26.62 19.41
C HIS A 147 -12.82 -27.31 20.58
N ASP A 148 -13.36 -28.44 21.06
CA ASP A 148 -12.81 -29.20 22.19
C ASP A 148 -11.76 -30.25 21.80
N ALA A 149 -11.68 -30.59 20.50
CA ALA A 149 -10.82 -31.67 20.00
C ALA A 149 -9.39 -31.20 19.68
N GLU A 150 -9.20 -29.93 19.32
CA GLU A 150 -7.88 -29.36 18.98
C GLU A 150 -7.14 -28.89 20.23
N GLN A 151 -6.21 -29.72 20.69
CA GLN A 151 -5.40 -29.45 21.89
C GLN A 151 -4.03 -28.81 21.60
N THR A 152 -3.62 -28.72 20.33
CA THR A 152 -2.31 -28.17 19.93
C THR A 152 -2.42 -26.72 19.47
N LEU A 153 -1.46 -25.88 19.88
CA LEU A 153 -1.35 -24.48 19.47
C LEU A 153 -1.44 -24.30 17.94
N ASP A 154 -0.66 -25.07 17.18
CA ASP A 154 -0.59 -24.96 15.72
C ASP A 154 -1.94 -25.27 15.03
N ALA A 155 -2.63 -26.34 15.44
CA ALA A 155 -3.95 -26.65 14.88
C ALA A 155 -4.97 -25.53 15.14
N LEU A 156 -4.98 -24.98 16.36
CA LEU A 156 -5.86 -23.87 16.73
C LEU A 156 -5.56 -22.61 15.90
N GLU A 157 -4.29 -22.23 15.76
CA GLU A 157 -3.86 -21.10 14.93
C GLU A 157 -4.25 -21.30 13.47
N GLN A 158 -4.05 -22.50 12.91
CA GLN A 158 -4.44 -22.81 11.53
C GLN A 158 -5.96 -22.75 11.33
N GLY A 159 -6.75 -23.26 12.28
CA GLY A 159 -8.21 -23.18 12.25
C GLY A 159 -8.71 -21.74 12.27
N MET A 160 -8.17 -20.92 13.18
CA MET A 160 -8.48 -19.48 13.26
C MET A 160 -8.09 -18.74 11.97
N ARG A 161 -6.91 -19.02 11.40
CA ARG A 161 -6.44 -18.42 10.14
C ARG A 161 -7.38 -18.71 8.96
N ARG A 162 -7.87 -19.93 8.83
CA ARG A 162 -8.84 -20.29 7.77
C ARG A 162 -10.13 -19.48 7.92
N LEU A 163 -10.57 -19.25 9.15
CA LEU A 163 -11.78 -18.48 9.43
C LEU A 163 -11.58 -16.99 9.13
N GLU A 164 -10.44 -16.41 9.52
CA GLU A 164 -10.06 -15.02 9.19
C GLU A 164 -9.93 -14.80 7.67
N GLN A 165 -9.35 -15.77 6.95
CA GLN A 165 -9.27 -15.74 5.49
C GLN A 165 -10.66 -15.74 4.84
N ALA A 166 -11.57 -16.60 5.31
CA ALA A 166 -12.93 -16.65 4.79
C ALA A 166 -13.70 -15.33 5.08
N GLN A 167 -13.50 -14.71 6.25
CA GLN A 167 -14.04 -13.37 6.54
C GLN A 167 -13.48 -12.31 5.57
N HIS A 168 -12.18 -12.35 5.28
CA HIS A 168 -11.55 -11.42 4.34
C HIS A 168 -12.14 -11.57 2.91
N GLU A 169 -12.33 -12.80 2.44
CA GLU A 169 -12.93 -13.09 1.13
C GLU A 169 -14.37 -12.56 1.03
N VAL A 170 -15.16 -12.72 2.09
CA VAL A 170 -16.51 -12.14 2.17
C VAL A 170 -16.47 -10.62 2.05
N VAL A 171 -15.62 -9.94 2.83
CA VAL A 171 -15.49 -8.47 2.76
C VAL A 171 -15.09 -8.01 1.36
N ARG A 172 -14.15 -8.72 0.70
CA ARG A 172 -13.72 -8.41 -0.67
C ARG A 172 -14.85 -8.61 -1.69
N ALA A 173 -15.59 -9.71 -1.60
CA ALA A 173 -16.70 -10.01 -2.50
C ALA A 173 -17.83 -8.98 -2.34
N VAL A 174 -18.24 -8.69 -1.10
CA VAL A 174 -19.30 -7.70 -0.80
C VAL A 174 -18.90 -6.31 -1.29
N ARG A 175 -17.67 -5.84 -1.01
CA ARG A 175 -17.17 -4.55 -1.53
C ARG A 175 -17.11 -4.49 -3.05
N THR A 176 -16.92 -5.63 -3.73
CA THR A 176 -16.94 -5.69 -5.19
C THR A 176 -18.36 -5.54 -5.72
N PHE A 177 -19.34 -6.18 -5.08
CA PHE A 177 -20.74 -5.99 -5.39
C PHE A 177 -21.20 -4.54 -5.16
N GLU A 178 -20.87 -3.95 -4.00
CA GLU A 178 -21.24 -2.57 -3.63
C GLU A 178 -20.68 -1.50 -4.59
N ARG A 179 -19.52 -1.77 -5.22
CA ARG A 179 -18.92 -0.86 -6.20
C ARG A 179 -19.80 -0.60 -7.43
N HIS A 180 -20.77 -1.47 -7.72
CA HIS A 180 -21.70 -1.26 -8.82
C HIS A 180 -22.78 -0.19 -8.55
N LYS A 181 -22.91 0.30 -7.29
CA LYS A 181 -23.93 1.29 -6.91
C LYS A 181 -24.04 2.45 -7.91
N MET A 182 -22.93 3.17 -8.11
CA MET A 182 -22.91 4.36 -8.97
C MET A 182 -23.21 4.00 -10.43
N SER A 183 -22.64 2.91 -10.94
CA SER A 183 -22.88 2.47 -12.32
C SER A 183 -24.34 2.16 -12.59
N VAL A 184 -25.02 1.54 -11.62
CA VAL A 184 -26.44 1.19 -11.69
C VAL A 184 -27.33 2.43 -11.61
N GLU A 185 -27.06 3.34 -10.68
CA GLU A 185 -27.79 4.60 -10.52
C GLU A 185 -27.66 5.49 -11.77
N PHE A 186 -26.44 5.62 -12.31
CA PHE A 186 -26.20 6.39 -13.54
C PHE A 186 -26.82 5.75 -14.77
N ALA A 187 -26.77 4.42 -14.90
CA ALA A 187 -27.42 3.72 -16.02
C ALA A 187 -28.93 3.95 -16.02
N LEU A 188 -29.58 3.88 -14.84
CA LEU A 188 -31.02 4.15 -14.72
C LEU A 188 -31.36 5.60 -15.07
N SER A 189 -30.68 6.56 -14.44
CA SER A 189 -30.92 7.99 -14.67
C SER A 189 -30.69 8.38 -16.13
N GLY A 190 -29.57 7.91 -16.71
CA GLY A 190 -29.23 8.14 -18.11
C GLY A 190 -30.25 7.54 -19.08
N ALA A 191 -30.70 6.31 -18.85
CA ALA A 191 -31.69 5.66 -19.70
C ALA A 191 -33.07 6.34 -19.63
N GLN A 192 -33.49 6.79 -18.44
CA GLN A 192 -34.73 7.56 -18.26
C GLN A 192 -34.68 8.92 -18.95
N HIS A 193 -33.57 9.65 -18.77
CA HIS A 193 -33.33 10.91 -19.46
C HIS A 193 -33.37 10.74 -20.98
N ASN A 194 -32.60 9.78 -21.51
CA ASN A 194 -32.52 9.56 -22.95
C ASN A 194 -33.86 9.10 -23.55
N LEU A 195 -34.64 8.29 -22.85
CA LEU A 195 -35.99 7.91 -23.30
C LEU A 195 -36.93 9.13 -23.41
N THR A 196 -36.76 10.13 -22.54
CA THR A 196 -37.60 11.33 -22.52
C THR A 196 -37.30 12.25 -23.70
N TYR A 197 -36.02 12.42 -24.05
CA TYR A 197 -35.59 13.44 -25.02
C TYR A 197 -35.29 12.90 -26.44
N ASN A 198 -35.05 11.59 -26.61
CA ASN A 198 -34.77 11.02 -27.92
C ASN A 198 -36.04 10.47 -28.60
N LYS A 199 -36.37 11.01 -29.78
CA LYS A 199 -37.55 10.60 -30.56
C LYS A 199 -37.27 9.52 -31.61
N ALA A 200 -36.00 9.27 -31.93
CA ALA A 200 -35.59 8.23 -32.86
C ALA A 200 -35.51 6.88 -32.16
N ASP A 201 -36.01 5.81 -32.80
CA ASP A 201 -36.00 4.43 -32.33
C ASP A 201 -36.40 4.26 -30.85
N GLN A 202 -37.58 4.81 -30.53
CA GLN A 202 -38.16 4.79 -29.19
C GLN A 202 -38.22 3.39 -28.56
N ALA A 203 -38.38 2.34 -29.39
CA ALA A 203 -38.36 0.95 -28.92
C ALA A 203 -37.01 0.55 -28.28
N LEU A 204 -35.88 0.97 -28.85
CA LEU A 204 -34.55 0.68 -28.32
C LEU A 204 -34.30 1.45 -27.02
N TRP A 205 -34.69 2.73 -26.97
CA TRP A 205 -34.61 3.52 -25.75
C TRP A 205 -35.49 2.95 -24.64
N GLN A 206 -36.69 2.47 -24.98
CA GLN A 206 -37.58 1.83 -24.01
C GLN A 206 -37.01 0.51 -23.52
N ALA A 207 -36.38 -0.30 -24.39
CA ALA A 207 -35.69 -1.52 -24.00
C ALA A 207 -34.52 -1.23 -23.05
N ASN A 208 -33.69 -0.22 -23.36
CA ASN A 208 -32.60 0.22 -22.48
C ASN A 208 -33.12 0.65 -21.10
N ALA A 209 -34.16 1.50 -21.05
CA ALA A 209 -34.76 1.95 -19.80
C ALA A 209 -35.34 0.79 -18.96
N ARG A 210 -36.00 -0.19 -19.61
CA ARG A 210 -36.48 -1.40 -18.92
C ARG A 210 -35.33 -2.23 -18.36
N GLN A 211 -34.26 -2.43 -19.13
CA GLN A 211 -33.08 -3.18 -18.67
C GLN A 211 -32.40 -2.48 -17.49
N ALA A 212 -32.18 -1.16 -17.58
CA ALA A 212 -31.57 -0.38 -16.51
C ALA A 212 -32.42 -0.39 -15.23
N ALA A 213 -33.76 -0.28 -15.35
CA ALA A 213 -34.67 -0.40 -14.22
C ALA A 213 -34.63 -1.80 -13.58
N ALA A 214 -34.58 -2.86 -14.38
CA ALA A 214 -34.45 -4.23 -13.89
C ALA A 214 -33.13 -4.44 -13.14
N ASN A 215 -32.01 -3.94 -13.70
CA ASN A 215 -30.70 -3.99 -13.04
C ASN A 215 -30.71 -3.27 -11.69
N HIS A 216 -31.29 -2.06 -11.64
CA HIS A 216 -31.41 -1.29 -10.42
C HIS A 216 -32.26 -1.97 -9.36
N GLY A 217 -33.44 -2.47 -9.73
CA GLY A 217 -34.31 -3.22 -8.82
C GLY A 217 -33.62 -4.47 -8.26
N ARG A 218 -32.96 -5.25 -9.12
CA ARG A 218 -32.21 -6.44 -8.70
C ARG A 218 -31.06 -6.08 -7.76
N TYR A 219 -30.27 -5.07 -8.12
CA TYR A 219 -29.14 -4.60 -7.31
C TYR A 219 -29.59 -4.21 -5.90
N LEU A 220 -30.62 -3.38 -5.76
CA LEU A 220 -31.11 -2.96 -4.44
C LEU A 220 -31.67 -4.11 -3.60
N ALA A 221 -32.45 -5.01 -4.21
CA ALA A 221 -32.98 -6.18 -3.52
C ALA A 221 -31.87 -7.11 -3.02
N ARG A 222 -30.79 -7.25 -3.81
CA ARG A 222 -29.64 -8.06 -3.44
C ARG A 222 -28.75 -7.38 -2.42
N LEU A 223 -28.56 -6.07 -2.50
CA LEU A 223 -27.79 -5.30 -1.54
C LEU A 223 -28.32 -5.47 -0.11
N SER A 224 -29.65 -5.40 0.08
CA SER A 224 -30.26 -5.58 1.41
C SER A 224 -30.10 -7.01 1.93
N SER A 225 -30.34 -8.01 1.07
CA SER A 225 -30.20 -9.43 1.42
C SER A 225 -28.75 -9.80 1.76
N ILE A 226 -27.79 -9.28 0.99
CA ILE A 226 -26.35 -9.45 1.23
C ILE A 226 -25.95 -8.81 2.56
N ALA A 227 -26.39 -7.58 2.84
CA ALA A 227 -26.09 -6.89 4.09
C ALA A 227 -26.61 -7.67 5.31
N GLN A 228 -27.87 -8.14 5.26
CA GLN A 228 -28.46 -8.92 6.34
C GLN A 228 -27.71 -10.24 6.57
N ARG A 229 -27.41 -10.99 5.50
CA ARG A 229 -26.73 -12.28 5.60
C ARG A 229 -25.27 -12.13 6.04
N HIS A 230 -24.57 -11.09 5.55
CA HIS A 230 -23.22 -10.77 5.98
C HIS A 230 -23.17 -10.50 7.48
N ALA A 231 -24.10 -9.72 8.03
CA ALA A 231 -24.16 -9.44 9.46
C ALA A 231 -24.32 -10.71 10.32
N VAL A 232 -25.23 -11.61 9.93
CA VAL A 232 -25.46 -12.88 10.64
C VAL A 232 -24.23 -13.79 10.59
N LEU A 233 -23.66 -14.01 9.40
CA LEU A 233 -22.48 -14.86 9.24
C LEU A 233 -21.25 -14.28 9.93
N HIS A 234 -21.09 -12.95 9.88
CA HIS A 234 -20.00 -12.27 10.57
C HIS A 234 -20.12 -12.46 12.08
N ALA A 235 -21.27 -12.20 12.68
CA ALA A 235 -21.47 -12.38 14.13
C ALA A 235 -21.18 -13.82 14.59
N ALA A 236 -21.61 -14.82 13.83
CA ALA A 236 -21.31 -16.22 14.12
C ALA A 236 -19.80 -16.52 14.06
N ALA A 237 -19.11 -16.04 13.02
CA ALA A 237 -17.66 -16.21 12.88
C ALA A 237 -16.88 -15.48 13.99
N GLU A 238 -17.30 -14.27 14.37
CA GLU A 238 -16.70 -13.49 15.45
C GLU A 238 -16.79 -14.21 16.79
N ALA A 239 -17.95 -14.77 17.14
CA ALA A 239 -18.12 -15.52 18.38
C ALA A 239 -17.16 -16.73 18.45
N VAL A 240 -16.98 -17.45 17.34
CA VAL A 240 -16.03 -18.58 17.26
C VAL A 240 -14.58 -18.10 17.37
N LEU A 241 -14.23 -16.96 16.76
CA LEU A 241 -12.89 -16.37 16.85
C LEU A 241 -12.56 -15.85 18.24
N GLU A 242 -13.48 -15.17 18.91
CA GLU A 242 -13.31 -14.68 20.28
C GLU A 242 -13.06 -15.85 21.24
N HIS A 243 -13.87 -16.90 21.14
CA HIS A 243 -13.68 -18.10 21.95
C HIS A 243 -12.33 -18.77 21.64
N SER A 244 -11.99 -18.94 20.36
CA SER A 244 -10.72 -19.55 19.95
C SER A 244 -9.52 -18.72 20.42
N ALA A 245 -9.63 -17.39 20.42
CA ALA A 245 -8.58 -16.50 20.94
C ALA A 245 -8.38 -16.66 22.46
N ALA A 246 -9.45 -16.83 23.24
CA ALA A 246 -9.35 -17.12 24.67
C ALA A 246 -8.69 -18.49 24.95
N GLN A 247 -8.95 -19.50 24.11
CA GLN A 247 -8.25 -20.79 24.17
C GLN A 247 -6.77 -20.64 23.79
N LEU A 248 -6.46 -19.86 22.74
CA LEU A 248 -5.09 -19.60 22.29
C LEU A 248 -4.26 -18.93 23.38
N MET A 249 -4.84 -17.94 24.08
CA MET A 249 -4.19 -17.28 25.22
C MET A 249 -3.83 -18.28 26.32
N ARG A 250 -4.75 -19.16 26.72
CA ARG A 250 -4.48 -20.20 27.73
C ARG A 250 -3.37 -21.18 27.33
N LEU A 251 -3.31 -21.56 26.06
CA LEU A 251 -2.25 -22.46 25.57
C LEU A 251 -0.88 -21.77 25.49
N ARG A 252 -0.85 -20.44 25.33
CA ARG A 252 0.39 -19.64 25.22
C ARG A 252 1.05 -19.32 26.54
N GLU A 253 0.36 -19.39 27.67
CA GLU A 253 0.95 -19.17 29.01
C GLU A 253 2.16 -20.08 29.28
N HIS A 254 2.36 -21.13 28.48
CA HIS A 254 3.50 -22.06 28.58
C HIS A 254 4.50 -21.99 27.41
N ASP A 255 4.29 -21.16 26.39
CA ASP A 255 5.23 -21.02 25.26
C ASP A 255 6.29 -19.95 25.55
N SER A 256 7.51 -20.38 25.83
CA SER A 256 8.65 -19.50 26.12
C SER A 256 9.58 -19.30 24.91
N SER A 257 9.09 -19.55 23.70
CA SER A 257 9.91 -19.44 22.50
C SER A 257 10.34 -17.98 22.22
N PRO A 258 11.61 -17.76 21.83
CA PRO A 258 12.08 -16.43 21.46
C PRO A 258 11.37 -15.95 20.20
N VAL A 259 11.04 -14.66 20.13
CA VAL A 259 10.49 -14.07 18.90
C VAL A 259 11.61 -13.63 18.00
N LEU A 260 11.53 -14.03 16.74
CA LEU A 260 12.47 -13.63 15.72
C LEU A 260 11.83 -12.61 14.76
N PHE A 261 12.47 -11.46 14.63
CA PHE A 261 12.20 -10.44 13.62
C PHE A 261 13.31 -10.49 12.56
N ARG A 262 12.95 -10.49 11.27
CA ARG A 262 13.92 -10.52 10.17
C ARG A 262 13.83 -9.25 9.33
N MET A 263 14.99 -8.72 8.93
CA MET A 263 15.13 -7.44 8.23
C MET A 263 16.23 -7.50 7.16
N SER A 264 16.18 -6.60 6.16
CA SER A 264 17.31 -6.36 5.24
C SER A 264 18.24 -5.28 5.80
N ALA A 265 19.54 -5.58 5.88
CA ALA A 265 20.54 -4.59 6.29
C ALA A 265 20.76 -3.50 5.24
N VAL A 266 20.49 -3.78 3.95
CA VAL A 266 20.84 -2.90 2.81
C VAL A 266 19.72 -1.90 2.50
N ASN A 267 18.48 -2.38 2.48
CA ASN A 267 17.33 -1.57 2.03
C ASN A 267 16.55 -0.92 3.18
N ASP A 268 16.56 -1.55 4.37
CA ASP A 268 15.65 -1.16 5.43
C ASP A 268 16.30 -0.25 6.48
N MET A 269 17.62 -0.21 6.60
CA MET A 269 18.32 0.60 7.63
C MET A 269 18.20 2.12 7.43
N ARG A 270 17.78 2.58 6.24
CA ARG A 270 17.59 4.02 5.92
C ARG A 270 16.21 4.56 6.28
N HIS A 271 15.27 3.67 6.62
CA HIS A 271 13.91 4.03 6.96
C HIS A 271 13.48 3.37 8.28
N PRO A 272 12.49 3.92 8.99
CA PRO A 272 11.88 3.25 10.12
C PRO A 272 11.23 1.93 9.72
N ASN A 273 11.42 0.88 10.53
CA ASN A 273 10.84 -0.44 10.28
C ASN A 273 10.03 -0.92 11.48
N LEU A 274 8.75 -1.15 11.22
CA LEU A 274 7.87 -1.84 12.15
C LEU A 274 8.25 -3.32 12.19
N LEU A 275 8.68 -3.79 13.35
CA LEU A 275 9.08 -5.16 13.62
C LEU A 275 7.83 -5.97 13.94
N LEU A 276 7.40 -6.81 13.00
CA LEU A 276 6.26 -7.71 13.15
C LEU A 276 6.65 -9.09 12.62
N GLY A 277 6.95 -10.03 13.51
CA GLY A 277 7.32 -11.43 13.21
C GLY A 277 7.72 -11.75 11.75
N ALA A 278 6.91 -12.57 11.08
CA ALA A 278 7.06 -12.92 9.66
C ALA A 278 6.21 -12.03 8.72
N ALA A 279 5.77 -10.86 9.19
CA ALA A 279 4.94 -9.95 8.42
C ALA A 279 5.74 -9.31 7.27
N PRO A 280 5.08 -8.94 6.16
CA PRO A 280 5.69 -8.07 5.17
C PRO A 280 6.02 -6.70 5.81
N PRO A 281 7.10 -6.04 5.37
CA PRO A 281 7.44 -4.70 5.85
C PRO A 281 6.36 -3.69 5.45
N LEU A 282 6.35 -2.54 6.11
CA LEU A 282 5.51 -1.39 5.72
C LEU A 282 5.69 -1.06 4.24
N ARG A 283 4.61 -0.61 3.59
CA ARG A 283 4.69 -0.10 2.21
C ARG A 283 5.61 1.12 2.16
N THR A 284 6.21 1.39 1.00
CA THR A 284 7.12 2.53 0.82
C THR A 284 6.49 3.85 1.26
N SER A 285 5.23 4.11 0.91
CA SER A 285 4.53 5.33 1.34
C SER A 285 4.38 5.41 2.87
N GLN A 286 4.02 4.31 3.52
CA GLN A 286 3.87 4.23 4.97
C GLN A 286 5.22 4.46 5.69
N ARG A 287 6.33 3.91 5.15
CA ARG A 287 7.67 4.17 5.69
C ARG A 287 8.07 5.64 5.59
N VAL A 288 7.73 6.28 4.46
CA VAL A 288 7.99 7.71 4.25
C VAL A 288 7.17 8.56 5.22
N ASP A 289 5.89 8.25 5.42
CA ASP A 289 5.03 8.99 6.34
C ASP A 289 5.48 8.83 7.80
N LEU A 290 5.87 7.61 8.20
CA LEU A 290 6.46 7.34 9.51
C LEU A 290 7.79 8.09 9.72
N GLN A 291 8.67 8.12 8.71
CA GLN A 291 9.92 8.88 8.79
C GLN A 291 9.67 10.38 8.96
N LYS A 292 8.70 10.94 8.25
CA LYS A 292 8.28 12.35 8.43
C LYS A 292 7.75 12.59 9.83
N SER A 293 6.90 11.69 10.33
CA SER A 293 6.34 11.77 11.68
C SER A 293 7.42 11.81 12.75
N ILE A 294 8.40 10.91 12.68
CA ILE A 294 9.55 10.86 13.60
C ILE A 294 10.33 12.17 13.55
N ARG A 295 10.74 12.62 12.34
CA ARG A 295 11.53 13.84 12.18
C ARG A 295 10.80 15.08 12.68
N SER A 296 9.50 15.17 12.43
CA SER A 296 8.68 16.27 12.91
C SER A 296 8.58 16.28 14.43
N ALA A 297 8.33 15.12 15.07
CA ALA A 297 8.30 15.01 16.52
C ALA A 297 9.65 15.35 17.17
N VAL A 298 10.74 14.83 16.61
CA VAL A 298 12.11 15.09 17.10
C VAL A 298 12.46 16.57 16.97
N ALA A 299 12.15 17.20 15.83
CA ALA A 299 12.39 18.62 15.63
C ALA A 299 11.60 19.48 16.64
N GLU A 300 10.32 19.18 16.84
CA GLU A 300 9.46 19.91 17.78
C GLU A 300 9.96 19.77 19.21
N PHE A 301 10.27 18.55 19.67
CA PHE A 301 10.79 18.37 21.03
C PHE A 301 12.17 18.98 21.23
N ASN A 302 13.06 18.92 20.23
CA ASN A 302 14.35 19.59 20.32
C ASN A 302 14.20 21.12 20.39
N TRP A 303 13.27 21.69 19.61
CA TRP A 303 12.95 23.12 19.67
C TRP A 303 12.43 23.50 21.06
N LEU A 304 11.47 22.73 21.58
CA LEU A 304 10.91 22.89 22.91
C LEU A 304 12.01 22.87 23.98
N MET A 305 12.83 21.81 24.03
CA MET A 305 13.89 21.63 25.04
C MET A 305 14.98 22.71 25.00
N THR A 306 15.10 23.45 23.89
CA THR A 306 16.09 24.52 23.75
C THR A 306 15.53 25.93 24.02
N HIS A 307 14.20 26.11 24.05
CA HIS A 307 13.56 27.43 24.06
C HIS A 307 12.57 27.69 25.22
N SER A 308 12.18 26.70 26.03
CA SER A 308 11.26 26.94 27.15
C SER A 308 11.97 27.01 28.51
N GLU A 309 11.49 27.91 29.38
CA GLU A 309 11.83 27.94 30.81
C GLU A 309 10.91 27.01 31.65
N GLN A 310 9.88 26.40 31.03
CA GLN A 310 8.92 25.50 31.70
C GLN A 310 9.12 24.06 31.22
N GLY A 311 9.50 23.18 32.15
CA GLY A 311 9.83 21.78 31.86
C GLY A 311 8.77 21.04 31.03
N HIS A 312 9.22 20.38 29.95
CA HIS A 312 8.42 19.57 29.02
C HIS A 312 8.00 18.21 29.60
N THR A 313 7.90 18.12 30.92
CA THR A 313 7.66 16.87 31.61
C THR A 313 6.24 16.41 31.31
N GLY A 314 6.13 15.30 30.58
CA GLY A 314 4.87 14.59 30.42
C GLY A 314 4.15 14.79 29.10
N GLN A 315 4.83 15.29 28.06
CA GLN A 315 4.28 15.29 26.69
C GLN A 315 4.86 14.16 25.83
N TYR A 316 4.08 13.71 24.85
CA TYR A 316 4.50 12.75 23.84
C TYR A 316 3.89 13.09 22.47
N ALA A 317 4.47 12.53 21.42
CA ALA A 317 3.94 12.61 20.05
C ALA A 317 3.66 11.20 19.54
N GLU A 318 2.40 10.92 19.17
CA GLU A 318 2.06 9.69 18.44
C GLU A 318 2.78 9.68 17.10
N ILE A 319 3.58 8.65 16.86
CA ILE A 319 4.38 8.56 15.64
C ILE A 319 3.84 7.47 14.69
N LEU A 320 3.18 6.46 15.27
CA LEU A 320 2.57 5.35 14.56
C LEU A 320 1.40 4.79 15.35
N SER A 321 0.26 4.57 14.70
CA SER A 321 -0.85 3.78 15.22
C SER A 321 -1.26 2.68 14.25
N PHE A 322 -1.50 1.48 14.77
CA PHE A 322 -1.91 0.34 13.96
C PHE A 322 -2.66 -0.76 14.71
N ASP A 323 -3.36 -1.65 14.00
CA ASP A 323 -3.85 -2.92 14.56
C ASP A 323 -3.18 -4.13 13.90
N LEU A 324 -3.34 -5.31 14.50
CA LEU A 324 -2.95 -6.57 13.86
C LEU A 324 -4.13 -7.17 13.10
N VAL A 325 -3.89 -7.64 11.88
CA VAL A 325 -4.95 -8.27 11.07
C VAL A 325 -5.44 -9.56 11.73
N SER A 326 -4.52 -10.44 12.10
CA SER A 326 -4.83 -11.74 12.70
C SER A 326 -4.77 -11.69 14.23
N ARG A 327 -5.78 -12.30 14.86
CA ARG A 327 -5.83 -12.56 16.31
C ARG A 327 -4.95 -13.74 16.71
N THR A 328 -4.49 -14.51 15.72
CA THR A 328 -3.58 -15.63 15.96
C THR A 328 -2.17 -15.16 16.22
N LYS A 329 -1.83 -13.88 16.09
CA LYS A 329 -0.48 -13.41 16.44
C LYS A 329 -0.42 -13.02 17.89
N GLU A 330 0.66 -13.41 18.54
CA GLU A 330 1.01 -12.82 19.83
C GLU A 330 1.32 -11.34 19.61
N VAL A 331 0.88 -10.47 20.53
CA VAL A 331 1.11 -9.03 20.45
C VAL A 331 2.56 -8.75 20.83
N ARG A 332 3.47 -9.03 19.89
CA ARG A 332 4.90 -8.77 20.02
C ARG A 332 5.36 -8.01 18.79
N PHE A 333 5.61 -6.73 18.98
CA PHE A 333 6.07 -5.81 17.95
C PHE A 333 7.17 -4.90 18.48
N GLY A 334 7.81 -4.20 17.57
CA GLY A 334 8.77 -3.16 17.90
C GLY A 334 8.96 -2.20 16.76
N LEU A 335 9.81 -1.20 16.94
CA LEU A 335 10.21 -0.29 15.89
C LEU A 335 11.74 -0.20 15.91
N CYS A 336 12.34 -0.36 14.74
CA CYS A 336 13.77 -0.17 14.52
C CYS A 336 13.97 1.08 13.65
N VAL A 337 14.77 2.02 14.13
CA VAL A 337 15.10 3.26 13.44
C VAL A 337 16.61 3.52 13.51
N ALA A 338 17.17 4.22 12.53
CA ALA A 338 18.54 4.69 12.65
C ALA A 338 18.66 5.61 13.87
N LEU A 339 19.72 5.44 14.69
CA LEU A 339 19.89 6.24 15.91
C LEU A 339 19.97 7.74 15.59
N ALA A 340 20.55 8.09 14.44
CA ALA A 340 20.67 9.46 13.95
C ALA A 340 19.31 10.16 13.71
N GLU A 341 18.21 9.41 13.53
CA GLU A 341 16.86 10.01 13.42
C GLU A 341 16.36 10.56 14.76
N LEU A 342 16.89 10.07 15.90
CA LEU A 342 16.54 10.53 17.24
C LEU A 342 17.59 11.48 17.82
N SER A 343 18.88 11.18 17.62
CA SER A 343 19.95 11.94 18.26
C SER A 343 21.28 11.80 17.52
N ALA A 344 21.98 12.92 17.35
CA ALA A 344 23.31 13.00 16.72
C ALA A 344 24.42 13.06 17.78
N ILE A 345 24.43 12.13 18.74
CA ILE A 345 25.43 12.10 19.82
C ILE A 345 26.63 11.27 19.38
N GLU A 346 27.83 11.83 19.55
CA GLU A 346 29.09 11.10 19.41
C GLU A 346 29.41 10.35 20.71
N GLN A 347 29.60 9.04 20.63
CA GLN A 347 30.01 8.18 21.74
C GLN A 347 30.94 7.08 21.24
N ASP A 348 31.72 6.50 22.15
CA ASP A 348 32.41 5.24 21.87
C ASP A 348 31.41 4.07 21.94
N TRP A 349 30.64 3.94 20.87
CA TRP A 349 29.60 2.92 20.73
C TRP A 349 30.10 1.50 20.89
N GLN A 350 31.34 1.22 20.45
CA GLN A 350 31.92 -0.12 20.50
C GLN A 350 32.26 -0.48 21.95
N THR A 351 32.92 0.42 22.69
CA THR A 351 33.23 0.21 24.09
C THR A 351 31.96 0.09 24.94
N LEU A 352 30.97 0.97 24.72
CA LEU A 352 29.69 0.90 25.43
C LEU A 352 28.95 -0.43 25.18
N ALA A 353 28.88 -0.88 23.93
CA ALA A 353 28.22 -2.14 23.58
C ALA A 353 28.95 -3.36 24.18
N ALA A 354 30.29 -3.37 24.13
CA ALA A 354 31.10 -4.45 24.69
C ALA A 354 30.96 -4.56 26.21
N GLN A 355 30.77 -3.43 26.91
CA GLN A 355 30.54 -3.38 28.35
C GLN A 355 29.07 -3.57 28.74
N GLN A 356 28.16 -3.77 27.77
CA GLN A 356 26.72 -3.78 28.00
C GLN A 356 26.24 -2.52 28.76
N GLY A 357 26.85 -1.37 28.47
CA GLY A 357 26.60 -0.11 29.14
C GLY A 357 25.26 0.54 28.79
N GLU A 358 25.12 1.80 29.21
CA GLU A 358 23.95 2.64 28.95
C GLU A 358 24.39 4.01 28.45
N VAL A 359 23.55 4.64 27.62
CA VAL A 359 23.73 6.01 27.13
C VAL A 359 22.50 6.84 27.47
N ALA A 360 22.69 8.10 27.85
CA ALA A 360 21.58 9.02 28.04
C ALA A 360 21.12 9.57 26.68
N LEU A 361 19.85 9.37 26.32
CA LEU A 361 19.23 9.99 25.15
C LEU A 361 18.19 11.04 25.61
N PRO A 362 18.11 12.20 24.93
CA PRO A 362 17.16 13.25 25.30
C PRO A 362 15.73 12.90 24.91
N LEU A 363 15.55 12.06 23.88
CA LEU A 363 14.26 11.56 23.41
C LEU A 363 14.29 10.03 23.43
N ARG A 364 13.18 9.42 23.84
CA ARG A 364 12.99 7.97 23.82
C ARG A 364 11.63 7.63 23.22
N MET A 365 11.48 6.41 22.72
CA MET A 365 10.21 5.89 22.27
C MET A 365 9.64 4.89 23.27
N SER A 366 8.33 4.84 23.36
CA SER A 366 7.62 3.78 24.05
C SER A 366 6.34 3.43 23.28
N THR A 367 5.61 2.46 23.78
CA THR A 367 4.42 1.90 23.15
C THR A 367 3.23 1.98 24.10
N ALA A 368 2.03 2.08 23.54
CA ALA A 368 0.79 1.96 24.29
C ALA A 368 -0.24 1.15 23.50
N THR A 369 -1.27 0.68 24.18
CA THR A 369 -2.52 0.21 23.55
C THR A 369 -3.59 1.23 23.90
N VAL A 370 -4.23 1.81 22.89
CA VAL A 370 -5.21 2.89 23.07
C VAL A 370 -6.57 2.46 22.52
N ALA A 371 -7.62 2.71 23.30
CA ALA A 371 -8.99 2.49 22.86
C ALA A 371 -9.37 3.49 21.77
N THR A 372 -10.00 2.99 20.71
CA THR A 372 -10.58 3.82 19.66
C THR A 372 -11.94 4.37 20.07
N LYS A 373 -12.39 5.43 19.40
CA LYS A 373 -13.76 5.93 19.58
C LYS A 373 -14.74 4.88 19.01
N PRO A 374 -15.82 4.51 19.74
CA PRO A 374 -16.82 3.59 19.21
C PRO A 374 -17.36 4.05 17.84
N GLY A 375 -17.44 3.13 16.89
CA GLY A 375 -17.90 3.38 15.53
C GLY A 375 -16.93 4.16 14.62
N SER A 376 -15.67 4.36 15.03
CA SER A 376 -14.70 5.12 14.23
C SER A 376 -13.86 4.26 13.27
N HIS A 377 -13.55 3.02 13.66
CA HIS A 377 -12.64 2.15 12.89
C HIS A 377 -13.27 0.78 12.66
N PHE A 378 -13.29 0.35 11.39
CA PHE A 378 -13.87 -0.93 11.01
C PHE A 378 -13.00 -1.68 9.99
N ARG A 379 -12.93 -2.99 10.16
CA ARG A 379 -12.42 -3.94 9.17
C ARG A 379 -13.54 -4.86 8.74
N GLY A 380 -14.13 -4.56 7.59
CA GLY A 380 -15.40 -5.20 7.21
C GLY A 380 -16.48 -4.76 8.19
N LEU A 381 -17.14 -5.72 8.86
CA LEU A 381 -18.11 -5.46 9.92
C LEU A 381 -17.49 -5.47 11.33
N LYS A 382 -16.21 -5.87 11.46
CA LYS A 382 -15.53 -5.90 12.74
C LYS A 382 -15.13 -4.49 13.15
N GLU A 383 -15.62 -4.04 14.30
CA GLU A 383 -15.12 -2.83 14.93
C GLU A 383 -13.70 -3.06 15.48
N ILE A 384 -12.77 -2.18 15.13
CA ILE A 384 -11.44 -2.17 15.72
C ILE A 384 -11.55 -1.32 16.97
N ARG A 385 -11.48 -1.95 18.15
CA ARG A 385 -11.67 -1.26 19.43
C ARG A 385 -10.39 -0.69 20.02
N GLU A 386 -9.25 -1.22 19.64
CA GLU A 386 -7.95 -0.83 20.17
C GLU A 386 -6.93 -0.69 19.04
N LEU A 387 -6.00 0.25 19.20
CA LEU A 387 -4.83 0.43 18.35
C LEU A 387 -3.56 0.33 19.20
N PHE A 388 -2.54 -0.28 18.63
CA PHE A 388 -1.19 -0.21 19.12
C PHE A 388 -0.57 1.10 18.67
N GLN A 389 -0.02 1.82 19.63
CA GLN A 389 0.60 3.11 19.44
C GLN A 389 2.10 2.99 19.72
N ILE A 390 2.90 3.68 18.90
CA ILE A 390 4.29 4.00 19.20
C ILE A 390 4.38 5.53 19.27
N TYR A 391 5.07 6.04 20.28
CA TYR A 391 5.21 7.48 20.50
C TYR A 391 6.65 7.85 20.88
N ILE A 392 7.00 9.12 20.66
CA ILE A 392 8.25 9.74 21.10
C ILE A 392 7.95 10.66 22.28
N THR A 393 8.80 10.67 23.30
CA THR A 393 8.69 11.58 24.45
C THR A 393 10.06 12.07 24.93
N PRO A 394 10.16 13.30 25.48
CA PRO A 394 11.36 13.76 26.18
C PRO A 394 11.67 12.89 27.39
N ALA A 395 12.90 12.37 27.43
CA ALA A 395 13.42 11.56 28.52
C ALA A 395 14.29 12.40 29.47
N ILE A 396 13.82 13.61 29.80
CA ILE A 396 14.50 14.56 30.68
C ILE A 396 13.61 14.81 31.90
N GLY A 397 14.17 14.68 33.10
CA GLY A 397 13.45 14.89 34.36
C GLY A 397 12.74 13.64 34.86
N ALA A 398 11.40 13.61 34.80
CA ALA A 398 10.57 12.57 35.41
C ALA A 398 10.69 11.18 34.74
N LEU A 399 11.08 11.15 33.46
CA LEU A 399 11.32 9.92 32.71
C LEU A 399 12.82 9.61 32.65
N PRO A 400 13.23 8.34 32.79
CA PRO A 400 14.65 7.96 32.73
C PRO A 400 15.25 8.24 31.35
N SER A 401 16.43 8.85 31.31
CA SER A 401 17.15 9.15 30.06
C SER A 401 18.00 7.99 29.53
N LYS A 402 18.39 7.06 30.41
CA LYS A 402 19.34 6.00 30.09
C LYS A 402 18.72 4.88 29.25
N VAL A 403 19.38 4.53 28.16
CA VAL A 403 19.05 3.47 27.21
C VAL A 403 20.19 2.46 27.17
N ARG A 404 19.85 1.17 27.15
CA ARG A 404 20.81 0.07 27.11
C ARG A 404 21.51 -0.01 25.76
N VAL A 405 22.84 -0.18 25.77
CA VAL A 405 23.65 -0.34 24.55
C VAL A 405 24.08 -1.80 24.43
N ARG A 406 23.79 -2.44 23.30
CA ARG A 406 24.07 -3.87 23.06
C ARG A 406 24.69 -4.08 21.69
N GLN A 407 25.53 -5.11 21.58
CA GLN A 407 26.18 -5.45 20.32
C GLN A 407 25.32 -6.41 19.49
N ALA A 408 25.25 -6.18 18.18
CA ALA A 408 24.82 -7.19 17.22
C ALA A 408 26.00 -8.10 16.85
N VAL A 409 25.79 -9.41 16.86
CA VAL A 409 26.82 -10.42 16.57
C VAL A 409 26.67 -10.92 15.14
N TRP A 410 27.78 -11.04 14.42
CA TRP A 410 27.79 -11.64 13.09
C TRP A 410 27.70 -13.17 13.19
N HIS A 411 26.74 -13.76 12.48
CA HIS A 411 26.58 -15.21 12.37
C HIS A 411 26.86 -15.67 10.94
N GLU A 412 28.00 -16.34 10.75
CA GLU A 412 28.49 -16.80 9.43
C GLU A 412 27.51 -17.73 8.71
N ALA A 413 26.96 -18.74 9.41
CA ALA A 413 26.09 -19.74 8.79
C ALA A 413 24.82 -19.15 8.15
N GLY A 414 24.27 -18.08 8.73
CA GLY A 414 23.11 -17.37 8.20
C GLY A 414 23.46 -16.14 7.36
N ARG A 415 24.72 -15.69 7.39
CA ARG A 415 25.17 -14.39 6.85
C ARG A 415 24.32 -13.23 7.36
N VAL A 416 24.01 -13.26 8.65
CA VAL A 416 23.16 -12.27 9.33
C VAL A 416 23.89 -11.62 10.50
N PHE A 417 23.57 -10.36 10.78
CA PHE A 417 23.80 -9.76 12.09
C PHE A 417 22.63 -10.11 12.99
N ARG A 418 22.89 -10.56 14.21
CA ARG A 418 21.87 -10.94 15.18
C ARG A 418 21.99 -10.10 16.45
N PHE A 419 20.88 -9.52 16.87
CA PHE A 419 20.73 -8.93 18.19
C PHE A 419 19.76 -9.77 19.02
N THR A 420 20.01 -9.88 20.32
CA THR A 420 19.17 -10.58 21.28
C THR A 420 18.93 -9.64 22.45
N ALA A 421 17.68 -9.29 22.68
CA ALA A 421 17.26 -8.43 23.79
C ALA A 421 17.52 -9.13 25.13
N ASP A 422 17.72 -8.33 26.18
CA ASP A 422 17.92 -8.83 27.53
C ASP A 422 16.61 -9.47 28.06
N GLY A 423 16.73 -10.46 28.94
CA GLY A 423 15.59 -11.08 29.63
C GLY A 423 15.45 -12.58 29.38
N SER A 424 14.48 -13.21 30.06
CA SER A 424 14.24 -14.66 30.02
C SER A 424 13.49 -15.13 28.77
N GLN A 425 12.76 -14.25 28.11
CA GLN A 425 12.09 -14.49 26.82
C GLN A 425 12.60 -13.49 25.78
N PRO A 426 13.83 -13.67 25.28
CA PRO A 426 14.49 -12.64 24.50
C PRO A 426 13.85 -12.47 23.12
N ARG A 427 13.70 -11.21 22.72
CA ARG A 427 13.37 -10.82 21.34
C ARG A 427 14.64 -10.78 20.52
N VAL A 428 14.62 -11.39 19.35
CA VAL A 428 15.77 -11.53 18.46
C VAL A 428 15.49 -10.75 17.17
N ILE A 429 16.46 -9.93 16.74
CA ILE A 429 16.42 -9.27 15.44
C ILE A 429 17.57 -9.80 14.59
N GLU A 430 17.27 -10.22 13.36
CA GLU A 430 18.25 -10.63 12.35
C GLU A 430 18.25 -9.67 11.15
N TRP A 431 19.41 -9.08 10.86
CA TRP A 431 19.63 -8.28 9.66
C TRP A 431 20.44 -9.07 8.63
N THR A 432 19.82 -9.33 7.48
CA THR A 432 20.43 -10.06 6.36
C THR A 432 21.23 -9.13 5.46
N ARG A 433 22.43 -9.55 5.03
CA ARG A 433 23.31 -8.74 4.13
C ARG A 433 22.93 -8.80 2.65
N ALA A 434 22.20 -9.82 2.23
CA ALA A 434 21.86 -10.05 0.83
C ALA A 434 20.48 -9.48 0.50
N ASP A 435 20.33 -8.96 -0.73
CA ASP A 435 19.05 -8.68 -1.39
C ASP A 435 18.19 -9.94 -1.63
N SER A 436 18.59 -11.10 -1.09
CA SER A 436 17.92 -12.39 -1.29
C SER A 436 16.57 -12.52 -0.56
N LEU A 437 16.07 -11.45 0.06
CA LEU A 437 14.63 -11.29 0.16
C LEU A 437 14.15 -10.80 -1.20
N GLU A 438 14.02 -11.71 -2.18
CA GLU A 438 12.88 -11.57 -3.09
C GLU A 438 11.71 -11.31 -2.17
N ALA A 439 11.12 -10.10 -2.22
CA ALA A 439 9.94 -9.79 -1.43
C ALA A 439 9.01 -10.99 -1.64
N PRO A 440 8.72 -11.79 -0.59
CA PRO A 440 7.97 -13.01 -0.80
C PRO A 440 6.72 -12.56 -1.52
N VAL A 441 6.48 -13.07 -2.73
CA VAL A 441 5.27 -12.76 -3.50
C VAL A 441 4.15 -12.80 -2.48
N GLU A 442 3.53 -11.65 -2.19
CA GLU A 442 2.64 -11.50 -1.03
C GLU A 442 1.59 -12.60 -1.11
N SER A 443 1.80 -13.69 -0.36
CA SER A 443 0.80 -14.72 -0.24
C SER A 443 -0.32 -14.08 0.57
N GLU A 444 -1.58 -14.45 0.30
CA GLU A 444 -2.70 -13.97 1.13
C GLU A 444 -2.47 -14.33 2.62
N GLN A 445 -1.70 -15.39 2.87
CA GLN A 445 -1.25 -15.81 4.21
C GLN A 445 -0.31 -14.80 4.89
N ASN A 446 0.57 -14.14 4.13
CA ASN A 446 1.45 -13.08 4.64
C ASN A 446 0.67 -11.78 4.95
N ARG A 447 -0.47 -11.54 4.31
CA ARG A 447 -1.32 -10.36 4.57
C ARG A 447 -2.10 -10.44 5.88
N LEU A 448 -2.49 -11.64 6.30
CA LEU A 448 -3.11 -11.82 7.62
C LEU A 448 -2.10 -11.62 8.76
N ASP A 449 -0.81 -11.73 8.45
CA ASP A 449 0.28 -11.53 9.41
C ASP A 449 0.74 -10.07 9.51
N SER A 450 0.21 -9.17 8.67
CA SER A 450 0.63 -7.77 8.63
C SER A 450 -0.06 -6.90 9.68
N ALA A 451 0.52 -5.71 9.89
CA ALA A 451 -0.23 -4.59 10.44
C ALA A 451 -1.40 -4.23 9.50
N GLY A 452 -2.50 -3.78 10.10
CA GLY A 452 -3.76 -3.54 9.43
C GLY A 452 -4.02 -2.08 9.11
N PHE A 453 -4.93 -1.43 9.84
CA PHE A 453 -4.96 0.02 9.90
C PHE A 453 -3.55 0.49 10.27
N ILE A 454 -2.96 1.38 9.48
CA ILE A 454 -1.63 1.93 9.74
C ILE A 454 -1.72 3.42 9.48
N HIS A 455 -1.40 4.21 10.49
CA HIS A 455 -1.43 5.65 10.41
C HIS A 455 -0.17 6.25 11.05
N SER A 456 0.45 7.18 10.31
CA SER A 456 1.52 8.05 10.80
C SER A 456 1.22 9.44 10.30
N SER A 457 0.91 10.37 11.19
CA SER A 457 0.75 11.77 10.83
C SER A 457 2.13 12.36 10.49
N PRO A 458 2.34 12.97 9.30
CA PRO A 458 3.60 13.63 8.98
C PRO A 458 3.95 14.77 9.94
N VAL A 459 2.95 15.32 10.64
CA VAL A 459 3.09 16.36 11.66
C VAL A 459 2.27 15.91 12.87
N PRO A 460 2.83 15.08 13.75
CA PRO A 460 2.10 14.55 14.90
C PRO A 460 1.81 15.67 15.92
N THR A 461 0.64 15.62 16.52
CA THR A 461 0.27 16.56 17.59
C THR A 461 0.91 16.13 18.90
N LEU A 462 1.30 17.10 19.73
CA LEU A 462 1.79 16.82 21.07
C LEU A 462 0.61 16.63 22.03
N GLU A 463 0.64 15.51 22.74
CA GLU A 463 -0.36 15.15 23.74
C GLU A 463 0.30 15.03 25.12
N SER A 464 -0.50 15.15 26.18
CA SER A 464 -0.02 14.97 27.55
C SER A 464 -0.37 13.57 28.06
N PHE A 465 0.53 12.96 28.83
CA PHE A 465 0.21 11.71 29.52
C PHE A 465 -0.86 11.93 30.59
N ASN A 466 -1.80 10.98 30.69
CA ASN A 466 -2.71 10.91 31.82
C ASN A 466 -1.98 10.45 33.10
N SER A 467 -0.98 9.57 32.96
CA SER A 467 -0.19 9.04 34.07
C SER A 467 1.23 8.74 33.58
N ILE A 468 2.13 9.72 33.75
CA ILE A 468 3.52 9.64 33.29
C ILE A 468 4.30 8.51 33.99
N GLU A 469 3.87 8.12 35.19
CA GLU A 469 4.45 7.08 36.02
C GLU A 469 4.23 5.68 35.47
N GLU A 470 3.32 5.50 34.51
CA GLU A 470 3.05 4.22 33.83
C GLU A 470 3.95 4.00 32.62
N VAL A 471 4.66 5.04 32.16
CA VAL A 471 5.56 4.94 31.01
C VAL A 471 6.71 4.00 31.33
N ARG A 472 6.88 2.98 30.49
CA ARG A 472 7.98 2.01 30.57
C ARG A 472 8.74 2.03 29.26
N PHE A 473 10.05 1.81 29.34
CA PHE A 473 10.91 1.72 28.18
C PHE A 473 11.49 0.32 28.08
N ASP A 474 11.19 -0.37 26.98
CA ASP A 474 11.91 -1.58 26.58
C ASP A 474 12.62 -1.31 25.26
N ASP A 475 13.69 -0.56 25.36
CA ASP A 475 14.45 -0.03 24.24
C ASP A 475 15.96 -0.29 24.38
N TYR A 476 16.63 -0.21 23.24
CA TYR A 476 18.04 -0.50 23.07
C TYR A 476 18.65 0.39 21.99
N VAL A 477 19.92 0.75 22.18
CA VAL A 477 20.81 1.10 21.09
C VAL A 477 21.57 -0.16 20.68
N VAL A 478 21.42 -0.59 19.44
CA VAL A 478 22.11 -1.77 18.90
C VAL A 478 23.28 -1.31 18.03
N VAL A 479 24.48 -1.78 18.37
CA VAL A 479 25.74 -1.42 17.72
C VAL A 479 26.26 -2.60 16.91
N PHE A 480 26.55 -2.37 15.63
CA PHE A 480 27.08 -3.40 14.74
C PHE A 480 28.61 -3.52 14.85
N PRO A 481 29.19 -4.68 14.50
CA PRO A 481 30.64 -4.88 14.53
C PRO A 481 31.38 -3.85 13.66
N LEU A 482 32.60 -3.47 14.07
CA LEU A 482 33.49 -2.62 13.27
C LEU A 482 33.69 -3.20 11.87
N GLY A 483 33.68 -2.34 10.86
CA GLY A 483 33.79 -2.74 9.45
C GLY A 483 32.52 -3.37 8.86
N SER A 484 31.41 -3.42 9.60
CA SER A 484 30.11 -3.88 9.08
C SER A 484 29.54 -2.95 7.99
N GLY A 485 29.86 -1.65 8.08
CA GLY A 485 29.28 -0.58 7.26
C GLY A 485 27.90 -0.11 7.74
N LEU A 486 27.44 -0.56 8.92
CA LEU A 486 26.14 -0.25 9.48
C LEU A 486 26.28 0.70 10.68
N GLU A 487 25.45 1.73 10.69
CA GLU A 487 25.34 2.66 11.82
C GLU A 487 24.52 2.06 12.97
N PRO A 488 24.71 2.53 14.22
CA PRO A 488 23.85 2.13 15.33
C PRO A 488 22.37 2.42 15.08
N VAL A 489 21.51 1.53 15.57
CA VAL A 489 20.05 1.70 15.51
C VAL A 489 19.46 1.81 16.89
N TYR A 490 18.37 2.56 16.99
CA TYR A 490 17.51 2.57 18.15
C TYR A 490 16.33 1.62 17.92
N VAL A 491 16.11 0.73 18.88
CA VAL A 491 15.04 -0.27 18.85
C VAL A 491 14.16 -0.07 20.07
N VAL A 492 12.86 -0.03 19.88
CA VAL A 492 11.86 -0.12 20.95
C VAL A 492 10.99 -1.34 20.73
N PHE A 493 10.67 -2.04 21.80
CA PHE A 493 9.74 -3.16 21.81
C PHE A 493 8.49 -2.78 22.59
N ASN A 494 7.34 -3.34 22.20
CA ASN A 494 6.16 -3.22 23.03
C ASN A 494 6.40 -3.96 24.35
N GLY A 495 6.00 -3.36 25.48
CA GLY A 495 6.14 -4.00 26.77
C GLY A 495 5.42 -5.36 26.81
N THR A 496 5.97 -6.31 27.56
CA THR A 496 5.16 -7.44 28.04
C THR A 496 4.19 -6.87 29.06
N ALA A 497 2.98 -6.48 28.64
CA ALA A 497 1.95 -6.14 29.60
C ALA A 497 1.78 -7.35 30.54
N PRO A 498 1.72 -7.16 31.87
CA PRO A 498 0.99 -8.12 32.68
C PRO A 498 -0.44 -8.06 32.16
N TYR A 499 -0.89 -9.14 31.52
CA TYR A 499 -2.30 -9.32 31.20
C TYR A 499 -3.07 -9.23 32.53
N THR A 500 -3.80 -8.14 32.75
CA THR A 500 -4.74 -7.98 33.87
C THR A 500 -6.13 -7.81 33.34
#